data_AF-V9D340-F1
#
_entry.id   AF-V9D340-F1
#
_cell.length_a   1.000
_cell.length_b   1.000
_cell.length_c   1.000
_cell.angle_alpha   90.00
_cell.angle_beta   90.00
_cell.angle_gamma   90.00
#
_symmetry.space_group_name_H-M   'P 1'
#
loop_
_entity.id
_entity.type
_entity.pdbx_description
1 polymer ?
#
loop_
_entity_poly.entity_id
_entity_poly.type
_entity_poly.pdbx_seq_one_letter_code
_entity_poly.pdbx_strand_id
1 'polypeptide(L)'
;MALTTTEIKPSPFYDDRKPLIDPPAVAVTPCDPWPRPYYLENGLRRVAPYHYTYNTFCKQRWRGREILDIFAAEFRDRTREYYKQAIESGRISINGKPCNDVHTIVQNGDVISHTLHRHEPPVTAQPIRVIHETDEMIVIDKPAGVPVHPAGRYNYNSVVEIMKAERHFSFKPLPCNRLDRLTSGVMFIGKTSKEAEMISEKLRGRTMRKEYVARVKGRFPDGEDWDGDSMRGGIVKCEEAILQISPIVGLNRARASGKSAKTLFRRLAYYPTKPKQPTMSNLNIAQSNGHEAAQPAAAVPGTETEGYSIVHCLPLTGRTHQIRVHLQFLGHPITNDPIYSNRAVFGPNLAKNESTGENDEEIVAKLKLIGKTEVASSLSYEQEQLAKLVDQTQQMTVSAAVKLSEASQSPRPTESGPYFKPLPTGTLHAGSLPTTNGGDPDAEYGAFVKAHDEMVADYNKRKGEKMTGEKCSICDTPLYSDPGPHELGIYLHALSYADVAEGSWSYRSPVPLWALPPDGCDGPSDIGAWQYRGDEVLDIGDEREDAKVKDRIGLMKNKGQIE
;
A
#
# COMPACT_ATOMS: atom_id res chain seq x y z
N MET A 1 37.38 -23.98 81.55
CA MET A 1 35.93 -23.71 81.44
C MET A 1 35.68 -22.37 82.11
N ALA A 2 35.04 -21.34 81.58
CA ALA A 2 34.51 -20.98 80.26
C ALA A 2 34.52 -19.43 80.24
N LEU A 3 34.81 -18.79 79.10
CA LEU A 3 34.71 -17.33 78.94
C LEU A 3 33.37 -17.00 78.28
N THR A 4 32.55 -16.19 78.95
CA THR A 4 31.28 -15.67 78.46
C THR A 4 31.50 -14.51 77.48
N THR A 5 30.99 -14.66 76.26
CA THR A 5 30.82 -13.58 75.28
C THR A 5 29.34 -13.33 75.03
N THR A 6 28.89 -12.10 75.25
CA THR A 6 27.53 -11.62 74.97
C THR A 6 27.31 -11.45 73.46
N GLU A 7 26.31 -12.13 72.90
CA GLU A 7 25.89 -11.98 71.51
C GLU A 7 25.09 -10.68 71.31
N ILE A 8 25.53 -9.85 70.36
CA ILE A 8 24.75 -8.71 69.85
C ILE A 8 23.88 -9.24 68.71
N LYS A 9 22.55 -9.17 68.86
CA LYS A 9 21.61 -9.52 67.78
C LYS A 9 21.61 -8.42 66.70
N PRO A 10 21.80 -8.76 65.41
CA PRO A 10 21.65 -7.79 64.33
C PRO A 10 20.15 -7.48 64.10
N SER A 11 19.84 -6.19 63.97
CA SER A 11 18.52 -5.71 63.53
C SER A 11 18.25 -6.17 62.09
N PRO A 12 17.02 -6.59 61.76
CA PRO A 12 16.67 -6.91 60.38
C PRO A 12 16.69 -5.64 59.53
N PHE A 13 17.43 -5.70 58.43
CA PHE A 13 17.42 -4.69 57.38
C PHE A 13 16.10 -4.84 56.61
N TYR A 14 15.19 -3.88 56.72
CA TYR A 14 13.98 -3.84 55.88
C TYR A 14 14.32 -3.13 54.56
N ASP A 15 14.29 -3.89 53.46
CA ASP A 15 14.45 -3.38 52.10
C ASP A 15 13.07 -2.97 51.55
N ASP A 16 12.76 -1.67 51.63
CA ASP A 16 11.49 -1.08 51.16
C ASP A 16 11.42 -0.91 49.63
N ARG A 17 12.39 -1.47 48.87
CA ARG A 17 12.29 -1.49 47.41
C ARG A 17 11.22 -2.49 47.01
N LYS A 18 10.15 -2.01 46.36
CA LYS A 18 9.19 -2.87 45.65
C LYS A 18 10.01 -3.90 44.85
N PRO A 19 9.78 -5.21 45.01
CA PRO A 19 10.50 -6.20 44.24
C PRO A 19 10.36 -5.82 42.78
N LEU A 20 11.51 -5.71 42.10
CA LEU A 20 11.52 -5.61 40.64
C LEU A 20 10.67 -6.78 40.17
N ILE A 21 9.57 -6.49 39.47
CA ILE A 21 8.77 -7.53 38.84
C ILE A 21 9.74 -8.22 37.89
N ASP A 22 10.07 -9.47 38.20
CA ASP A 22 10.92 -10.25 37.33
C ASP A 22 10.33 -10.17 35.92
N PRO A 23 11.13 -9.84 34.90
CA PRO A 23 10.62 -9.85 33.54
C PRO A 23 9.99 -11.23 33.30
N PRO A 24 8.85 -11.30 32.60
CA PRO A 24 8.20 -12.57 32.31
C PRO A 24 9.22 -13.55 31.77
N ALA A 25 9.15 -14.82 32.18
CA ALA A 25 10.09 -15.87 31.83
C ALA A 25 10.17 -16.06 30.30
N VAL A 26 10.95 -15.21 29.62
CA VAL A 26 11.15 -15.25 28.18
C VAL A 26 12.65 -15.08 27.93
N ALA A 27 13.41 -16.05 28.44
CA ALA A 27 14.77 -16.34 27.98
C ALA A 27 14.78 -17.28 26.76
N VAL A 28 13.64 -17.85 26.36
CA VAL A 28 13.54 -18.67 25.16
C VAL A 28 13.04 -17.81 24.00
N THR A 29 13.99 -17.36 23.20
CA THR A 29 13.76 -16.73 21.91
C THR A 29 13.95 -17.76 20.80
N PRO A 30 13.08 -17.79 19.77
CA PRO A 30 11.92 -16.92 19.57
C PRO A 30 10.65 -17.40 20.27
N CYS A 31 10.00 -16.50 21.01
CA CYS A 31 8.57 -16.62 21.29
C CYS A 31 7.83 -16.45 19.96
N ASP A 32 7.38 -17.56 19.39
CA ASP A 32 6.67 -17.61 18.12
C ASP A 32 5.30 -18.27 18.33
N PRO A 33 4.28 -17.52 18.80
CA PRO A 33 2.98 -18.10 19.13
C PRO A 33 2.39 -18.89 17.96
N TRP A 34 1.97 -20.12 18.27
CA TRP A 34 1.23 -21.00 17.37
C TRP A 34 -0.01 -21.58 18.09
N PRO A 35 -1.21 -21.56 17.49
CA PRO A 35 -1.53 -20.95 16.20
C PRO A 35 -1.30 -19.43 16.21
N ARG A 36 -1.07 -18.87 15.02
CA ARG A 36 -0.91 -17.41 14.86
C ARG A 36 -2.18 -16.73 15.38
N PRO A 37 -2.08 -15.60 16.12
CA PRO A 37 -3.23 -14.98 16.77
C PRO A 37 -4.03 -14.11 15.78
N TYR A 38 -4.43 -14.68 14.64
CA TYR A 38 -5.25 -14.00 13.66
C TYR A 38 -6.71 -13.91 14.11
N TYR A 39 -7.35 -12.80 13.77
CA TYR A 39 -8.80 -12.66 13.81
C TYR A 39 -9.26 -11.75 12.67
N LEU A 40 -10.49 -11.95 12.22
CA LEU A 40 -11.09 -11.17 11.13
C LEU A 40 -12.12 -10.22 11.72
N GLU A 41 -12.07 -8.96 11.32
CA GLU A 41 -12.99 -7.92 11.80
C GLU A 41 -13.15 -6.87 10.70
N ASN A 42 -14.39 -6.51 10.36
CA ASN A 42 -14.71 -5.43 9.39
C ASN A 42 -13.98 -5.55 8.04
N GLY A 43 -13.80 -6.77 7.53
CA GLY A 43 -13.10 -7.02 6.26
C GLY A 43 -11.57 -6.89 6.34
N LEU A 44 -11.02 -6.77 7.56
CA LEU A 44 -9.58 -6.75 7.83
C LEU A 44 -9.12 -8.02 8.54
N ARG A 45 -7.93 -8.48 8.19
CA ARG A 45 -7.18 -9.50 8.92
C ARG A 45 -6.27 -8.81 9.93
N ARG A 46 -6.48 -9.13 11.19
CA ARG A 46 -5.75 -8.59 12.34
C ARG A 46 -4.91 -9.68 13.00
N VAL A 47 -3.94 -9.22 13.78
CA VAL A 47 -3.06 -10.05 14.60
C VAL A 47 -3.13 -9.50 16.01
N ALA A 48 -3.48 -10.32 17.00
CA ALA A 48 -3.49 -9.84 18.39
C ALA A 48 -2.05 -9.46 18.79
N PRO A 49 -1.85 -8.35 19.52
CA PRO A 49 -0.52 -7.94 19.95
C PRO A 49 0.23 -9.07 20.68
N TYR A 50 1.51 -9.21 20.38
CA TYR A 50 2.31 -10.33 20.86
C TYR A 50 3.75 -9.90 21.14
N HIS A 51 4.43 -10.60 22.05
CA HIS A 51 5.86 -10.40 22.27
C HIS A 51 6.64 -11.15 21.20
N TYR A 52 7.63 -10.47 20.62
CA TYR A 52 8.52 -11.04 19.63
C TYR A 52 9.95 -10.62 19.91
N THR A 53 10.87 -11.55 19.77
CA THR A 53 12.29 -11.28 20.02
C THR A 53 13.10 -11.45 18.75
N TYR A 54 13.72 -10.35 18.32
CA TYR A 54 14.69 -10.36 17.23
C TYR A 54 16.03 -10.86 17.75
N ASN A 55 16.68 -11.73 16.97
CA ASN A 55 18.05 -12.17 17.21
C ASN A 55 18.92 -11.78 16.02
N THR A 56 20.12 -11.28 16.30
CA THR A 56 21.13 -11.03 15.29
C THR A 56 22.52 -11.22 15.87
N PHE A 57 23.41 -11.82 15.09
CA PHE A 57 24.84 -11.79 15.41
C PHE A 57 25.39 -10.37 15.26
N CYS A 58 26.42 -10.05 16.05
CA CYS A 58 27.17 -8.82 15.92
C CYS A 58 27.74 -8.68 14.51
N LYS A 59 27.38 -7.58 13.84
CA LYS A 59 27.91 -7.25 12.51
C LYS A 59 29.28 -6.59 12.64
N GLN A 60 30.11 -6.69 11.61
CA GLN A 60 31.45 -6.10 11.62
C GLN A 60 31.46 -4.61 12.00
N ARG A 61 30.51 -3.83 11.47
CA ARG A 61 30.36 -2.40 11.74
C ARG A 61 29.82 -2.05 13.14
N TRP A 62 29.48 -3.04 13.96
CA TRP A 62 29.00 -2.87 15.34
C TRP A 62 30.09 -3.15 16.37
N ARG A 63 31.16 -3.85 15.97
CA ARG A 63 32.26 -4.23 16.86
C ARG A 63 32.90 -2.99 17.47
N GLY A 64 33.13 -3.02 18.78
CA GLY A 64 33.78 -1.93 19.51
C GLY A 64 32.89 -0.69 19.69
N ARG A 65 31.59 -0.76 19.40
CA ARG A 65 30.63 0.32 19.61
C ARG A 65 29.72 0.02 20.80
N GLU A 66 29.24 1.08 21.43
CA GLU A 66 28.23 1.01 22.48
C GLU A 66 26.90 0.46 21.93
N ILE A 67 26.26 -0.39 22.71
CA ILE A 67 24.98 -1.04 22.38
C ILE A 67 23.90 0.02 22.06
N LEU A 68 23.81 1.11 22.84
CA LEU A 68 22.83 2.17 22.61
C LEU A 68 23.07 2.91 21.28
N ASP A 69 24.33 3.17 20.94
CA ASP A 69 24.70 3.83 19.68
C ASP A 69 24.42 2.95 18.46
N ILE A 70 24.62 1.64 18.59
CA ILE A 70 24.23 0.68 17.55
C ILE A 70 22.72 0.76 17.34
N PHE A 71 21.93 0.66 18.42
CA PHE A 71 20.48 0.71 18.31
C PHE A 71 19.97 2.02 17.70
N ALA A 72 20.44 3.16 18.19
CA ALA A 72 20.04 4.48 17.72
C ALA A 72 20.40 4.75 16.25
N ALA A 73 21.55 4.25 15.77
CA ALA A 73 22.01 4.49 14.40
C ALA A 73 21.38 3.55 13.36
N GLU A 74 21.19 2.28 13.74
CA GLU A 74 20.83 1.20 12.83
C GLU A 74 19.31 0.91 12.80
N PHE A 75 18.63 1.08 13.94
CA PHE A 75 17.22 0.72 14.10
C PHE A 75 16.37 1.97 14.31
N ARG A 76 16.14 2.70 13.23
CA ARG A 76 15.56 4.07 13.25
C ARG A 76 14.02 4.09 13.40
N ASP A 77 13.40 2.96 13.66
CA ASP A 77 11.95 2.85 13.87
C ASP A 77 11.51 3.38 15.25
N ARG A 78 12.44 3.45 16.21
CA ARG A 78 12.22 3.98 17.56
C ARG A 78 13.25 5.05 17.93
N THR A 79 12.93 5.85 18.94
CA THR A 79 13.83 6.91 19.43
C THR A 79 14.99 6.34 20.23
N ARG A 80 16.06 7.11 20.39
CA ARG A 80 17.20 6.74 21.25
C ARG A 80 16.76 6.49 22.69
N GLU A 81 15.81 7.29 23.18
CA GLU A 81 15.25 7.21 24.52
C GLU A 81 14.51 5.88 24.73
N TYR A 82 13.75 5.41 23.72
CA TYR A 82 13.12 4.09 23.76
C TYR A 82 14.17 2.98 23.92
N TYR A 83 15.28 3.04 23.18
CA TYR A 83 16.32 2.02 23.25
C TYR A 83 17.08 2.05 24.56
N LYS A 84 17.35 3.25 25.09
CA LYS A 84 17.91 3.41 26.43
C LYS A 84 17.04 2.71 27.47
N GLN A 85 15.73 2.96 27.47
CA GLN A 85 14.80 2.28 28.38
C GLN A 85 14.74 0.76 28.13
N ALA A 86 14.82 0.31 26.88
CA ALA A 86 14.81 -1.11 26.54
C ALA A 86 16.05 -1.86 27.05
N ILE A 87 17.23 -1.20 27.03
CA ILE A 87 18.45 -1.69 27.67
C ILE A 87 18.26 -1.71 29.18
N GLU A 88 17.95 -0.56 29.80
CA GLU A 88 17.82 -0.44 31.26
C GLU A 88 16.76 -1.39 31.87
N SER A 89 15.71 -1.73 31.13
CA SER A 89 14.67 -2.70 31.53
C SER A 89 14.95 -4.16 31.14
N GLY A 90 16.12 -4.46 30.57
CA GLY A 90 16.54 -5.82 30.22
C GLY A 90 15.83 -6.44 29.01
N ARG A 91 15.07 -5.65 28.23
CA ARG A 91 14.42 -6.09 26.97
C ARG A 91 15.42 -6.31 25.84
N ILE A 92 16.61 -5.75 25.96
CA ILE A 92 17.76 -6.03 25.11
C ILE A 92 18.74 -6.91 25.89
N SER A 93 19.21 -7.99 25.27
CA SER A 93 20.14 -8.93 25.87
C SER A 93 21.31 -9.22 24.94
N ILE A 94 22.48 -9.51 25.52
CA ILE A 94 23.66 -9.98 24.80
C ILE A 94 23.97 -11.40 25.29
N ASN A 95 24.08 -12.34 24.36
CA ASN A 95 24.33 -13.77 24.63
C ASN A 95 23.32 -14.36 25.64
N GLY A 96 22.05 -13.97 25.51
CA GLY A 96 20.94 -14.40 26.37
C GLY A 96 20.90 -13.75 27.76
N LYS A 97 21.83 -12.85 28.09
CA LYS A 97 21.85 -12.13 29.38
C LYS A 97 21.33 -10.70 29.19
N PRO A 98 20.36 -10.22 30.00
CA PRO A 98 19.89 -8.84 29.94
C PRO A 98 21.05 -7.85 30.02
N CYS A 99 21.08 -6.91 29.08
CA CYS A 99 22.05 -5.83 29.02
C CYS A 99 21.42 -4.61 29.68
N ASN A 100 21.86 -4.26 30.88
CA ASN A 100 21.29 -3.15 31.66
C ASN A 100 22.14 -1.87 31.59
N ASP A 101 23.29 -1.92 30.91
CA ASP A 101 24.22 -0.81 30.74
C ASP A 101 24.26 -0.34 29.28
N VAL A 102 23.89 0.92 29.07
CA VAL A 102 23.86 1.57 27.76
C VAL A 102 25.24 1.71 27.11
N HIS A 103 26.31 1.68 27.92
CA HIS A 103 27.69 1.80 27.47
C HIS A 103 28.34 0.44 27.18
N THR A 104 27.58 -0.65 27.25
CA THR A 104 28.09 -2.00 26.93
C THR A 104 28.67 -2.03 25.52
N ILE A 105 29.93 -2.43 25.38
CA ILE A 105 30.62 -2.52 24.10
C ILE A 105 30.39 -3.89 23.45
N VAL A 106 29.81 -3.89 22.24
CA VAL A 106 29.51 -5.12 21.49
C VAL A 106 30.79 -5.71 20.88
N GLN A 107 30.97 -7.02 21.06
CA GLN A 107 32.11 -7.80 20.60
C GLN A 107 31.78 -8.70 19.41
N ASN A 108 32.83 -9.13 18.69
CA ASN A 108 32.65 -10.11 17.62
C ASN A 108 32.14 -11.45 18.18
N GLY A 109 31.13 -12.03 17.53
CA GLY A 109 30.51 -13.28 17.96
C GLY A 109 29.32 -13.11 18.90
N ASP A 110 29.10 -11.91 19.46
CA ASP A 110 27.94 -11.64 20.30
C ASP A 110 26.62 -11.89 19.55
N VAL A 111 25.66 -12.49 20.25
CA VAL A 111 24.27 -12.57 19.83
C VAL A 111 23.49 -11.50 20.56
N ILE A 112 22.99 -10.52 19.82
CA ILE A 112 22.14 -9.46 20.36
C ILE A 112 20.68 -9.87 20.15
N SER A 113 19.90 -9.80 21.22
CA SER A 113 18.46 -10.02 21.19
C SER A 113 17.70 -8.78 21.66
N HIS A 114 16.57 -8.49 21.02
CA HIS A 114 15.66 -7.41 21.42
C HIS A 114 14.23 -7.91 21.42
N THR A 115 13.64 -7.99 22.61
CA THR A 115 12.23 -8.37 22.83
C THR A 115 11.36 -7.12 22.81
N LEU A 116 10.37 -7.10 21.92
CA LEU A 116 9.38 -6.02 21.84
C LEU A 116 7.97 -6.58 21.80
N HIS A 117 7.03 -5.74 22.23
CA HIS A 117 5.60 -5.99 22.06
C HIS A 117 5.14 -5.42 20.71
N ARG A 118 4.82 -6.32 19.78
CA ARG A 118 4.49 -6.00 18.38
C ARG A 118 3.02 -5.70 18.20
N HIS A 119 2.77 -4.67 17.39
CA HIS A 119 1.46 -4.26 16.89
C HIS A 119 1.56 -4.21 15.38
N GLU A 120 0.95 -5.20 14.71
CA GLU A 120 0.94 -5.24 13.25
C GLU A 120 -0.24 -4.43 12.71
N PRO A 121 -0.03 -3.58 11.69
CA PRO A 121 -1.15 -2.98 10.99
C PRO A 121 -2.04 -4.07 10.37
N PRO A 122 -3.37 -3.89 10.39
CA PRO A 122 -4.27 -4.81 9.71
C PRO A 122 -4.03 -4.81 8.20
N VAL A 123 -4.31 -5.94 7.57
CA VAL A 123 -4.32 -6.10 6.11
C VAL A 123 -5.71 -6.53 5.65
N THR A 124 -5.94 -6.62 4.34
CA THR A 124 -7.22 -7.14 3.83
C THR A 124 -7.52 -8.55 4.36
N ALA A 125 -8.79 -8.84 4.63
CA ALA A 125 -9.26 -10.18 4.95
C ALA A 125 -9.47 -11.06 3.72
N GLN A 126 -9.29 -10.53 2.50
CA GLN A 126 -9.46 -11.32 1.27
C GLN A 126 -8.57 -12.57 1.30
N PRO A 127 -9.09 -13.73 0.86
CA PRO A 127 -8.33 -14.97 0.84
C PRO A 127 -7.20 -14.90 -0.18
N ILE A 128 -6.11 -15.61 0.10
CA ILE A 128 -5.04 -15.83 -0.88
C ILE A 128 -5.52 -16.94 -1.81
N ARG A 129 -6.01 -16.56 -2.99
CA ARG A 129 -6.58 -17.52 -3.94
C ARG A 129 -5.47 -18.31 -4.61
N VAL A 130 -5.64 -19.63 -4.72
CA VAL A 130 -4.76 -20.50 -5.49
C VAL A 130 -5.28 -20.56 -6.92
N ILE A 131 -4.45 -20.17 -7.88
CA ILE A 131 -4.71 -20.30 -9.32
C ILE A 131 -4.34 -21.70 -9.79
N HIS A 132 -3.19 -22.20 -9.33
CA HIS A 132 -2.65 -23.50 -9.70
C HIS A 132 -1.78 -24.05 -8.57
N GLU A 133 -1.76 -25.36 -8.39
CA GLU A 133 -0.95 -26.02 -7.36
C GLU A 133 -0.47 -27.39 -7.85
N THR A 134 0.84 -27.60 -7.78
CA THR A 134 1.53 -28.88 -8.04
C THR A 134 2.21 -29.37 -6.76
N ASP A 135 2.91 -30.49 -6.81
CA ASP A 135 3.72 -30.99 -5.69
C ASP A 135 4.90 -30.06 -5.35
N GLU A 136 5.34 -29.24 -6.31
CA GLU A 136 6.58 -28.46 -6.23
C GLU A 136 6.32 -26.95 -6.10
N MET A 137 5.14 -26.47 -6.52
CA MET A 137 4.82 -25.04 -6.63
C MET A 137 3.34 -24.75 -6.36
N ILE A 138 3.06 -23.53 -5.93
CA ILE A 138 1.73 -22.91 -5.88
C ILE A 138 1.79 -21.59 -6.66
N VAL A 139 0.84 -21.37 -7.54
CA VAL A 139 0.57 -20.08 -8.18
C VAL A 139 -0.63 -19.47 -7.50
N ILE A 140 -0.48 -18.27 -6.95
CA ILE A 140 -1.53 -17.57 -6.22
C ILE A 140 -1.95 -16.30 -6.96
N ASP A 141 -3.19 -15.86 -6.73
CA ASP A 141 -3.61 -14.49 -6.95
C ASP A 141 -3.52 -13.74 -5.61
N LYS A 142 -2.46 -12.94 -5.46
CA LYS A 142 -2.20 -12.19 -4.24
C LYS A 142 -3.24 -11.07 -4.09
N PRO A 143 -3.99 -11.00 -2.98
CA PRO A 143 -4.87 -9.87 -2.74
C PRO A 143 -4.03 -8.59 -2.50
N ALA A 144 -4.57 -7.44 -2.88
CA ALA A 144 -3.94 -6.16 -2.59
C ALA A 144 -3.95 -5.89 -1.07
N GLY A 145 -2.92 -5.22 -0.56
CA GLY A 145 -2.85 -4.79 0.84
C GLY A 145 -2.03 -5.71 1.74
N VAL A 146 -1.67 -6.91 1.26
CA VAL A 146 -0.84 -7.88 1.99
C VAL A 146 0.61 -7.85 1.47
N PRO A 147 1.62 -7.62 2.32
CA PRO A 147 3.02 -7.75 1.93
C PRO A 147 3.40 -9.22 1.71
N VAL A 148 4.37 -9.47 0.82
CA VAL A 148 4.77 -10.84 0.47
C VAL A 148 5.50 -11.54 1.64
N HIS A 149 6.50 -10.86 2.21
CA HIS A 149 7.33 -11.37 3.30
C HIS A 149 7.13 -10.53 4.57
N PRO A 150 7.43 -11.10 5.76
CA PRO A 150 7.67 -10.31 6.97
C PRO A 150 8.64 -9.16 6.69
N ALA A 151 8.18 -7.93 6.86
CA ALA A 151 8.96 -6.73 6.61
C ALA A 151 8.40 -5.53 7.39
N GLY A 152 9.29 -4.79 8.05
CA GLY A 152 8.92 -3.60 8.82
C GLY A 152 7.88 -3.90 9.90
N ARG A 153 6.73 -3.21 9.83
CA ARG A 153 5.62 -3.37 10.78
C ARG A 153 4.82 -4.66 10.59
N TYR A 154 5.01 -5.38 9.48
CA TYR A 154 4.28 -6.60 9.15
C TYR A 154 5.15 -7.83 9.38
N ASN A 155 4.62 -8.83 10.06
CA ASN A 155 5.23 -10.13 10.28
C ASN A 155 4.23 -11.24 9.94
N TYR A 156 3.29 -11.53 10.84
CA TYR A 156 2.22 -12.48 10.60
C TYR A 156 1.26 -11.98 9.52
N ASN A 157 1.02 -10.69 9.39
CA ASN A 157 0.28 -10.12 8.27
C ASN A 157 1.13 -10.04 6.99
N SER A 158 1.65 -11.18 6.53
CA SER A 158 2.34 -11.35 5.25
C SER A 158 1.87 -12.62 4.54
N VAL A 159 1.99 -12.69 3.21
CA VAL A 159 1.57 -13.86 2.41
C VAL A 159 2.21 -15.14 2.93
N VAL A 160 3.52 -15.10 3.19
CA VAL A 160 4.29 -16.26 3.69
C VAL A 160 3.71 -16.77 5.02
N GLU A 161 3.47 -15.90 5.99
CA GLU A 161 2.99 -16.32 7.31
C GLU A 161 1.50 -16.69 7.31
N ILE A 162 0.67 -16.00 6.50
CA ILE A 162 -0.74 -16.36 6.31
C ILE A 162 -0.85 -17.74 5.70
N MET A 163 -0.13 -18.03 4.61
CA MET A 163 -0.14 -19.34 3.97
C MET A 163 0.42 -20.44 4.89
N LYS A 164 1.47 -20.14 5.67
CA LYS A 164 1.99 -21.06 6.69
C LYS A 164 0.93 -21.40 7.73
N ALA A 165 0.18 -20.40 8.22
CA ALA A 165 -0.89 -20.60 9.19
C ALA A 165 -2.10 -21.35 8.62
N GLU A 166 -2.48 -21.09 7.38
CA GLU A 166 -3.62 -21.74 6.70
C GLU A 166 -3.31 -23.19 6.28
N ARG A 167 -2.03 -23.57 6.22
CA ARG A 167 -1.58 -24.93 5.93
C ARG A 167 -1.17 -25.63 7.23
N HIS A 168 0.11 -25.61 7.59
CA HIS A 168 0.64 -26.21 8.81
C HIS A 168 2.00 -25.60 9.18
N PHE A 169 2.43 -25.76 10.44
CA PHE A 169 3.64 -25.13 10.96
C PHE A 169 4.92 -25.45 10.17
N SER A 170 5.03 -26.67 9.62
CA SER A 170 6.18 -27.09 8.81
C SER A 170 6.15 -26.60 7.36
N PHE A 171 5.04 -26.02 6.89
CA PHE A 171 4.93 -25.50 5.53
C PHE A 171 5.83 -24.28 5.40
N LYS A 172 6.73 -24.30 4.41
CA LYS A 172 7.68 -23.22 4.14
C LYS A 172 7.43 -22.68 2.74
N PRO A 173 6.49 -21.73 2.58
CA PRO A 173 6.26 -21.10 1.29
C PRO A 173 7.51 -20.29 0.90
N LEU A 174 8.01 -20.51 -0.32
CA LEU A 174 9.19 -19.84 -0.87
C LEU A 174 8.77 -18.94 -2.04
N PRO A 175 8.49 -17.64 -1.82
CA PRO A 175 8.13 -16.74 -2.91
C PRO A 175 9.22 -16.64 -3.99
N CYS A 176 8.85 -16.86 -5.25
CA CYS A 176 9.77 -16.80 -6.39
C CYS A 176 9.79 -15.39 -7.05
N ASN A 177 8.69 -14.64 -6.90
CA ASN A 177 8.59 -13.22 -7.24
C ASN A 177 7.98 -12.43 -6.09
N ARG A 178 8.15 -11.11 -6.15
CA ARG A 178 7.51 -10.16 -5.23
C ARG A 178 6.62 -9.19 -5.98
N LEU A 179 5.45 -8.94 -5.41
CA LEU A 179 4.60 -7.80 -5.73
C LEU A 179 4.64 -6.81 -4.58
N ASP A 180 4.47 -5.51 -4.87
CA ASP A 180 4.33 -4.51 -3.81
C ASP A 180 3.12 -4.83 -2.92
N ARG A 181 3.12 -4.35 -1.66
CA ARG A 181 2.01 -4.57 -0.72
C ARG A 181 0.66 -4.23 -1.36
N LEU A 182 0.57 -3.06 -2.02
CA LEU A 182 -0.66 -2.53 -2.61
C LEU A 182 -1.02 -3.15 -3.97
N THR A 183 -0.09 -3.86 -4.61
CA THR A 183 -0.32 -4.51 -5.90
C THR A 183 -0.95 -5.87 -5.68
N SER A 184 -1.94 -6.21 -6.49
CA SER A 184 -2.59 -7.54 -6.53
C SER A 184 -2.11 -8.36 -7.72
N GLY A 185 -2.45 -9.65 -7.77
CA GLY A 185 -2.25 -10.47 -8.96
C GLY A 185 -1.32 -11.66 -8.78
N VAL A 186 -0.97 -12.26 -9.91
CA VAL A 186 -0.27 -13.54 -10.01
C VAL A 186 1.09 -13.52 -9.30
N MET A 187 1.34 -14.53 -8.46
CA MET A 187 2.61 -14.73 -7.77
C MET A 187 2.92 -16.22 -7.62
N PHE A 188 4.20 -16.58 -7.65
CA PHE A 188 4.69 -17.93 -7.54
C PHE A 188 5.26 -18.19 -6.15
N ILE A 189 4.91 -19.34 -5.57
CA ILE A 189 5.39 -19.84 -4.29
C ILE A 189 5.94 -21.25 -4.52
N GLY A 190 7.25 -21.43 -4.43
CA GLY A 190 7.85 -22.76 -4.40
C GLY A 190 7.51 -23.48 -3.10
N LYS A 191 7.21 -24.77 -3.19
CA LYS A 191 7.15 -25.71 -2.07
C LYS A 191 8.53 -26.32 -1.77
N THR A 192 9.41 -26.31 -2.77
CA THR A 192 10.80 -26.77 -2.67
C THR A 192 11.78 -25.65 -3.06
N SER A 193 12.98 -25.65 -2.48
CA SER A 193 14.01 -24.66 -2.80
C SER A 193 14.45 -24.74 -4.27
N LYS A 194 14.51 -25.95 -4.83
CA LYS A 194 14.90 -26.19 -6.23
C LYS A 194 13.94 -25.50 -7.20
N GLU A 195 12.64 -25.69 -7.00
CA GLU A 195 11.63 -25.09 -7.89
C GLU A 195 11.56 -23.57 -7.70
N ALA A 196 11.66 -23.10 -6.46
CA ALA A 196 11.72 -21.67 -6.18
C ALA A 196 12.91 -20.98 -6.87
N GLU A 197 14.07 -21.62 -6.86
CA GLU A 197 15.28 -21.13 -7.54
C GLU A 197 15.11 -21.14 -9.06
N MET A 198 14.58 -22.23 -9.65
CA MET A 198 14.34 -22.33 -11.08
C MET A 198 13.42 -21.21 -11.60
N ILE A 199 12.28 -20.98 -10.94
CA ILE A 199 11.35 -19.90 -11.34
C ILE A 199 11.99 -18.52 -11.14
N SER A 200 12.73 -18.33 -10.04
CA SER A 200 13.45 -17.07 -9.77
C SER A 200 14.53 -16.79 -10.82
N GLU A 201 15.20 -17.83 -11.33
CA GLU A 201 16.17 -17.72 -12.42
C GLU A 201 15.51 -17.34 -13.73
N LYS A 202 14.36 -17.95 -14.09
CA LYS A 202 13.60 -17.56 -15.29
C LYS A 202 13.16 -16.09 -15.24
N LEU A 203 12.71 -15.62 -14.08
CA LEU A 203 12.36 -14.21 -13.87
C LEU A 203 13.56 -13.27 -14.03
N ARG A 204 14.74 -13.67 -13.52
CA ARG A 204 15.97 -12.87 -13.56
C ARG A 204 16.63 -12.86 -14.93
N GLY A 205 16.66 -14.02 -15.58
CA GLY A 205 17.07 -14.18 -16.98
C GLY A 205 16.05 -13.62 -17.97
N ARG A 206 14.94 -13.07 -17.46
CA ARG A 206 13.86 -12.43 -18.21
C ARG A 206 13.26 -13.36 -19.30
N THR A 207 13.26 -14.67 -19.08
CA THR A 207 12.62 -15.65 -19.97
C THR A 207 11.12 -15.80 -19.70
N MET A 208 10.55 -14.94 -18.84
CA MET A 208 9.12 -14.89 -18.53
C MET A 208 8.55 -13.54 -18.94
N ARG A 209 7.49 -13.59 -19.74
CA ARG A 209 6.61 -12.46 -20.03
C ARG A 209 5.75 -12.16 -18.81
N LYS A 210 5.62 -10.87 -18.50
CA LYS A 210 4.85 -10.37 -17.35
C LYS A 210 3.85 -9.35 -17.86
N GLU A 211 2.58 -9.60 -17.67
CA GLU A 211 1.50 -8.71 -18.10
C GLU A 211 0.80 -8.12 -16.88
N TYR A 212 0.55 -6.82 -16.91
CA TYR A 212 -0.14 -6.09 -15.86
C TYR A 212 -1.28 -5.26 -16.45
N VAL A 213 -2.28 -4.97 -15.64
CA VAL A 213 -3.29 -3.94 -15.94
C VAL A 213 -3.21 -2.83 -14.91
N ALA A 214 -3.37 -1.59 -15.37
CA ALA A 214 -3.39 -0.40 -14.54
C ALA A 214 -4.56 0.53 -14.88
N ARG A 215 -5.13 1.22 -13.88
CA ARG A 215 -6.03 2.36 -14.09
C ARG A 215 -5.28 3.66 -13.80
N VAL A 216 -5.21 4.53 -14.80
CA VAL A 216 -4.37 5.74 -14.77
C VAL A 216 -5.19 7.01 -14.94
N LYS A 217 -4.69 8.13 -14.44
CA LYS A 217 -5.34 9.44 -14.60
C LYS A 217 -5.31 9.91 -16.05
N GLY A 218 -6.43 10.49 -16.50
CA GLY A 218 -6.54 11.11 -17.82
C GLY A 218 -6.65 10.13 -18.98
N ARG A 219 -6.63 10.69 -20.19
CA ARG A 219 -6.58 9.94 -21.45
C ARG A 219 -5.14 9.54 -21.74
N PHE A 220 -4.81 8.26 -21.54
CA PHE A 220 -3.48 7.73 -21.86
C PHE A 220 -3.23 7.85 -23.37
N PRO A 221 -1.98 8.13 -23.82
CA PRO A 221 -1.72 8.35 -25.24
C PRO A 221 -2.06 7.14 -26.09
N ASP A 222 -2.44 7.40 -27.33
CA ASP A 222 -2.82 6.37 -28.28
C ASP A 222 -1.60 5.57 -28.76
N GLY A 223 -0.38 6.11 -28.66
CA GLY A 223 0.86 5.40 -28.97
C GLY A 223 1.17 5.29 -30.47
N GLU A 224 2.35 4.76 -30.77
CA GLU A 224 2.80 4.49 -32.14
C GLU A 224 2.02 3.31 -32.75
N ASP A 225 1.81 3.34 -34.06
CA ASP A 225 1.09 2.29 -34.82
C ASP A 225 -0.38 2.12 -34.44
N TRP A 226 -1.02 3.12 -33.83
CA TRP A 226 -2.45 3.08 -33.56
C TRP A 226 -3.27 2.95 -34.86
N ASP A 227 -4.15 1.96 -34.93
CA ASP A 227 -4.94 1.61 -36.12
C ASP A 227 -6.31 2.31 -36.18
N GLY A 228 -6.53 3.32 -35.34
CA GLY A 228 -7.78 4.08 -35.28
C GLY A 228 -8.89 3.41 -34.46
N ASP A 229 -8.64 2.24 -33.89
CA ASP A 229 -9.59 1.55 -33.01
C ASP A 229 -9.74 2.31 -31.67
N SER A 230 -10.95 2.79 -31.38
CA SER A 230 -11.24 3.56 -30.17
C SER A 230 -10.95 2.79 -28.87
N MET A 231 -11.02 1.45 -28.93
CA MET A 231 -10.88 0.52 -27.81
C MET A 231 -9.46 -0.01 -27.61
N ARG A 232 -8.52 0.24 -28.53
CA ARG A 232 -7.12 -0.13 -28.31
C ARG A 232 -6.18 0.93 -28.86
N GLY A 233 -5.24 1.38 -28.04
CA GLY A 233 -4.10 2.18 -28.50
C GLY A 233 -3.08 1.32 -29.24
N GLY A 234 -2.21 1.97 -29.99
CA GLY A 234 -0.87 1.51 -30.30
C GLY A 234 0.06 1.45 -29.07
N ILE A 235 1.37 1.39 -29.32
CA ILE A 235 2.38 1.18 -28.27
C ILE A 235 2.97 2.49 -27.77
N VAL A 236 2.94 2.68 -26.45
CA VAL A 236 3.70 3.73 -25.77
C VAL A 236 4.86 3.06 -25.03
N LYS A 237 6.09 3.48 -25.36
CA LYS A 237 7.32 2.92 -24.82
C LYS A 237 7.96 3.89 -23.82
N CYS A 238 8.35 3.39 -22.64
CA CYS A 238 9.12 4.15 -21.65
C CYS A 238 10.40 3.39 -21.28
N GLU A 239 11.55 4.04 -21.50
CA GLU A 239 12.90 3.48 -21.25
C GLU A 239 13.66 4.24 -20.15
N GLU A 240 12.95 5.05 -19.36
CA GLU A 240 13.57 5.81 -18.29
C GLU A 240 14.18 4.90 -17.23
N ALA A 241 15.48 5.10 -16.96
CA ALA A 241 16.18 4.41 -15.90
C ALA A 241 15.63 4.81 -14.52
N ILE A 242 15.66 3.87 -13.57
CA ILE A 242 15.03 4.06 -12.25
C ILE A 242 16.08 4.04 -11.15
N LEU A 243 16.07 5.09 -10.33
CA LEU A 243 16.91 5.23 -9.13
C LEU A 243 16.06 5.18 -7.86
N GLN A 244 16.55 4.48 -6.85
CA GLN A 244 15.98 4.50 -5.51
C GLN A 244 16.45 5.77 -4.79
N ILE A 245 15.54 6.71 -4.60
CA ILE A 245 15.83 7.99 -3.95
C ILE A 245 15.82 7.83 -2.43
N SER A 246 14.80 7.14 -1.91
CA SER A 246 14.70 6.91 -0.47
C SER A 246 14.09 5.55 -0.16
N PRO A 247 14.85 4.62 0.43
CA PRO A 247 14.31 3.34 0.87
C PRO A 247 13.32 3.51 2.04
N ILE A 248 13.42 4.60 2.80
CA ILE A 248 12.61 4.84 4.01
C ILE A 248 11.15 5.12 3.64
N VAL A 249 10.92 6.00 2.65
CA VAL A 249 9.58 6.34 2.16
C VAL A 249 9.19 5.53 0.91
N GLY A 250 10.03 4.58 0.49
CA GLY A 250 9.79 3.75 -0.69
C GLY A 250 9.78 4.55 -2.00
N LEU A 251 10.48 5.68 -2.07
CA LEU A 251 10.50 6.54 -3.25
C LEU A 251 11.56 6.06 -4.26
N ASN A 252 11.09 5.73 -5.46
CA ASN A 252 11.91 5.53 -6.67
C ASN A 252 11.51 6.57 -7.72
N ARG A 253 12.45 7.06 -8.53
CA ARG A 253 12.20 8.08 -9.57
C ARG A 253 12.93 7.75 -10.87
N ALA A 254 12.42 8.29 -11.98
CA ALA A 254 13.08 8.28 -13.28
C ALA A 254 14.34 9.16 -13.22
N ARG A 255 15.51 8.56 -13.44
CA ARG A 255 16.83 9.21 -13.35
C ARG A 255 17.80 8.53 -14.31
N ALA A 256 18.53 9.33 -15.07
CA ALA A 256 19.58 8.82 -15.97
C ALA A 256 20.66 8.00 -15.23
N SER A 257 20.98 8.34 -13.97
CA SER A 257 21.91 7.60 -13.11
C SER A 257 21.34 6.30 -12.54
N GLY A 258 20.08 5.97 -12.84
CA GLY A 258 19.38 4.79 -12.36
C GLY A 258 19.78 3.48 -13.03
N LYS A 259 19.07 2.41 -12.66
CA LYS A 259 19.13 1.12 -13.34
C LYS A 259 18.24 1.16 -14.57
N SER A 260 18.74 0.64 -15.70
CA SER A 260 17.95 0.54 -16.94
C SER A 260 16.62 -0.16 -16.66
N ALA A 261 15.55 0.43 -17.19
CA ALA A 261 14.20 -0.06 -17.06
C ALA A 261 13.42 0.21 -18.34
N LYS A 262 12.63 -0.77 -18.79
CA LYS A 262 11.84 -0.68 -20.02
C LYS A 262 10.45 -1.26 -19.81
N THR A 263 9.43 -0.50 -20.18
CA THR A 263 8.03 -0.91 -20.13
C THR A 263 7.31 -0.49 -21.40
N LEU A 264 6.53 -1.41 -21.97
CA LEU A 264 5.59 -1.10 -23.04
C LEU A 264 4.19 -0.95 -22.44
N PHE A 265 3.44 0.01 -22.94
CA PHE A 265 2.08 0.31 -22.52
C PHE A 265 1.15 0.34 -23.72
N ARG A 266 -0.08 -0.13 -23.51
CA ARG A 266 -1.15 -0.06 -24.49
C ARG A 266 -2.44 0.36 -23.80
N ARG A 267 -3.08 1.42 -24.28
CA ARG A 267 -4.41 1.82 -23.78
C ARG A 267 -5.46 0.79 -24.22
N LEU A 268 -6.30 0.35 -23.30
CA LEU A 268 -7.42 -0.58 -23.54
C LEU A 268 -8.78 0.10 -23.48
N ALA A 269 -8.89 1.23 -22.79
CA ALA A 269 -10.12 2.02 -22.73
C ALA A 269 -9.79 3.40 -22.17
N TYR A 270 -10.63 4.39 -22.50
CA TYR A 270 -10.67 5.69 -21.84
C TYR A 270 -12.11 6.01 -21.46
N TYR A 271 -12.31 6.41 -20.21
CA TYR A 271 -13.62 6.81 -19.69
C TYR A 271 -13.54 8.28 -19.24
N PRO A 272 -14.21 9.20 -19.95
CA PRO A 272 -14.23 10.61 -19.57
C PRO A 272 -15.03 10.83 -18.27
N THR A 273 -14.73 11.90 -17.54
CA THR A 273 -15.60 12.35 -16.44
C THR A 273 -16.95 12.79 -17.00
N LYS A 274 -18.06 12.35 -16.40
CA LYS A 274 -19.41 12.81 -16.80
C LYS A 274 -19.43 14.35 -16.81
N PRO A 275 -19.89 15.01 -17.89
CA PRO A 275 -19.95 16.47 -17.92
C PRO A 275 -20.86 16.95 -16.78
N LYS A 276 -20.42 17.98 -16.05
CA LYS A 276 -21.31 18.72 -15.15
C LYS A 276 -22.49 19.20 -16.01
N GLN A 277 -23.72 18.91 -15.59
CA GLN A 277 -24.89 19.49 -16.25
C GLN A 277 -24.66 21.01 -16.37
N PRO A 278 -24.86 21.61 -17.55
CA PRO A 278 -24.76 23.06 -17.66
C PRO A 278 -25.78 23.67 -16.71
N THR A 279 -25.30 24.47 -15.76
CA THR A 279 -26.16 25.35 -14.99
C THR A 279 -26.93 26.21 -15.99
N MET A 280 -28.27 26.11 -15.98
CA MET A 280 -29.13 26.97 -16.78
C MET A 280 -28.93 28.42 -16.32
N SER A 281 -28.01 29.12 -16.97
CA SER A 281 -27.96 30.58 -16.97
C SER A 281 -27.43 31.05 -18.31
N ASN A 282 -28.29 31.80 -18.99
CA ASN A 282 -28.11 32.55 -20.24
C ASN A 282 -28.45 31.79 -21.53
N LEU A 283 -29.75 31.55 -21.71
CA LEU A 283 -30.37 31.64 -23.03
C LEU A 283 -30.19 33.08 -23.54
N ASN A 284 -29.32 33.26 -24.53
CA ASN A 284 -29.44 34.39 -25.46
C ASN A 284 -29.74 33.85 -26.85
N ILE A 285 -30.86 34.30 -27.38
CA ILE A 285 -31.43 33.99 -28.68
C ILE A 285 -30.55 34.60 -29.77
N ALA A 286 -30.15 33.79 -30.76
CA ALA A 286 -29.83 34.28 -32.09
C ALA A 286 -30.24 33.23 -33.13
N GLN A 287 -31.28 33.57 -33.90
CA GLN A 287 -31.66 32.88 -35.13
C GLN A 287 -30.75 33.34 -36.27
N SER A 288 -30.22 32.42 -37.08
CA SER A 288 -30.61 32.23 -38.49
C SER A 288 -29.60 31.41 -39.32
N ASN A 289 -30.16 30.38 -39.97
CA ASN A 289 -29.91 29.83 -41.31
C ASN A 289 -28.53 29.33 -41.77
N GLY A 290 -28.48 28.00 -42.03
CA GLY A 290 -28.24 27.49 -43.41
C GLY A 290 -26.95 26.71 -43.68
N HIS A 291 -27.10 25.38 -43.80
CA HIS A 291 -26.32 24.39 -44.58
C HIS A 291 -24.78 24.46 -44.63
N GLU A 292 -24.10 23.48 -44.02
CA GLU A 292 -22.91 22.84 -44.62
C GLU A 292 -22.56 21.48 -43.97
N ALA A 293 -21.82 20.68 -44.73
CA ALA A 293 -21.64 19.23 -44.65
C ALA A 293 -20.97 18.69 -43.37
N ALA A 294 -21.25 17.41 -43.06
CA ALA A 294 -20.62 16.65 -41.99
C ALA A 294 -19.09 16.60 -42.16
N GLN A 295 -18.38 17.44 -41.39
CA GLN A 295 -16.93 17.35 -41.20
C GLN A 295 -16.62 16.24 -40.17
N PRO A 296 -15.52 15.49 -40.34
CA PRO A 296 -15.08 14.52 -39.34
C PRO A 296 -14.88 15.25 -38.01
N ALA A 297 -15.43 14.68 -36.94
CA ALA A 297 -15.38 15.26 -35.60
C ALA A 297 -13.96 15.70 -35.28
N ALA A 298 -13.77 17.01 -35.13
CA ALA A 298 -12.53 17.58 -34.65
C ALA A 298 -12.18 16.89 -33.33
N ALA A 299 -10.92 16.43 -33.21
CA ALA A 299 -10.40 15.88 -31.97
C ALA A 299 -10.73 16.85 -30.84
N VAL A 300 -11.67 16.48 -29.97
CA VAL A 300 -12.03 17.29 -28.81
C VAL A 300 -10.74 17.39 -27.99
N PRO A 301 -10.21 18.61 -27.75
CA PRO A 301 -9.07 18.79 -26.87
C PRO A 301 -9.61 18.63 -25.44
N GLY A 302 -9.87 17.39 -25.05
CA GLY A 302 -10.16 17.00 -23.69
C GLY A 302 -8.85 17.11 -22.92
N THR A 303 -8.84 18.02 -21.95
CA THR A 303 -7.74 18.25 -21.02
C THR A 303 -7.19 16.92 -20.50
N GLU A 304 -5.86 16.74 -20.57
CA GLU A 304 -5.13 15.52 -20.14
C GLU A 304 -5.40 15.08 -18.69
N THR A 305 -6.21 15.85 -17.94
CA THR A 305 -6.50 15.72 -16.51
C THR A 305 -7.91 15.19 -16.19
N GLU A 306 -8.78 15.00 -17.18
CA GLU A 306 -10.16 14.55 -17.00
C GLU A 306 -10.36 13.07 -17.37
N GLY A 307 -11.13 12.34 -16.56
CA GLY A 307 -11.37 10.91 -16.73
C GLY A 307 -10.22 9.97 -16.29
N TYR A 308 -10.30 8.72 -16.72
CA TYR A 308 -9.26 7.71 -16.50
C TYR A 308 -9.14 6.74 -17.67
N SER A 309 -7.96 6.12 -17.80
CA SER A 309 -7.72 5.07 -18.79
C SER A 309 -7.41 3.73 -18.14
N ILE A 310 -7.76 2.64 -18.83
CA ILE A 310 -7.26 1.30 -18.51
C ILE A 310 -6.09 1.00 -19.45
N VAL A 311 -4.98 0.58 -18.88
CA VAL A 311 -3.71 0.40 -19.60
C VAL A 311 -3.18 -1.01 -19.36
N HIS A 312 -2.90 -1.74 -20.43
CA HIS A 312 -2.12 -2.96 -20.40
C HIS A 312 -0.64 -2.58 -20.32
N CYS A 313 0.09 -3.12 -19.36
CA CYS A 313 1.52 -2.86 -19.18
C CYS A 313 2.32 -4.15 -19.36
N LEU A 314 3.41 -4.07 -20.11
CA LEU A 314 4.35 -5.14 -20.38
C LEU A 314 5.76 -4.68 -19.95
N PRO A 315 6.13 -4.84 -18.66
CA PRO A 315 7.49 -4.55 -18.20
C PRO A 315 8.49 -5.60 -18.69
N LEU A 316 9.47 -5.17 -19.49
CA LEU A 316 10.53 -6.04 -19.98
C LEU A 316 11.62 -6.25 -18.92
N THR A 317 11.84 -5.23 -18.08
CA THR A 317 12.71 -5.32 -16.89
C THR A 317 11.90 -5.52 -15.60
N GLY A 318 12.59 -5.70 -14.45
CA GLY A 318 11.95 -5.93 -13.14
C GLY A 318 12.47 -5.02 -12.04
N ARG A 319 12.29 -3.69 -12.15
CA ARG A 319 12.69 -2.74 -11.10
C ARG A 319 11.55 -2.48 -10.11
N THR A 320 11.91 -2.17 -8.87
CA THR A 320 10.94 -1.78 -7.83
C THR A 320 10.13 -0.57 -8.30
N HIS A 321 8.81 -0.64 -8.18
CA HIS A 321 7.86 0.40 -8.60
C HIS A 321 7.93 0.77 -10.11
N GLN A 322 8.52 -0.06 -10.97
CA GLN A 322 8.80 0.31 -12.36
C GLN A 322 7.60 0.88 -13.12
N ILE A 323 6.49 0.13 -13.15
CA ILE A 323 5.26 0.55 -13.83
C ILE A 323 4.74 1.87 -13.24
N ARG A 324 4.76 1.99 -11.91
CA ARG A 324 4.24 3.16 -11.19
C ARG A 324 5.02 4.43 -11.53
N VAL A 325 6.35 4.33 -11.54
CA VAL A 325 7.27 5.43 -11.89
C VAL A 325 7.17 5.80 -13.36
N HIS A 326 7.16 4.82 -14.27
CA HIS A 326 7.04 5.07 -15.70
C HIS A 326 5.70 5.73 -16.07
N LEU A 327 4.60 5.26 -15.49
CA LEU A 327 3.27 5.87 -15.68
C LEU A 327 3.22 7.30 -15.13
N GLN A 328 3.81 7.57 -13.96
CA GLN A 328 3.94 8.93 -13.43
C GLN A 328 4.78 9.82 -14.36
N PHE A 329 5.95 9.34 -14.80
CA PHE A 329 6.85 10.07 -15.69
C PHE A 329 6.15 10.46 -17.00
N LEU A 330 5.36 9.54 -17.58
CA LEU A 330 4.53 9.81 -18.76
C LEU A 330 3.37 10.80 -18.50
N GLY A 331 3.12 11.19 -17.25
CA GLY A 331 2.05 12.12 -16.85
C GLY A 331 0.73 11.45 -16.51
N HIS A 332 0.68 10.12 -16.47
CA HIS A 332 -0.51 9.32 -16.23
C HIS A 332 -0.31 8.38 -15.04
N PRO A 333 -0.10 8.89 -13.81
CA PRO A 333 0.08 8.03 -12.66
C PRO A 333 -1.17 7.18 -12.40
N ILE A 334 -0.96 6.02 -11.77
CA ILE A 334 -2.05 5.16 -11.30
C ILE A 334 -2.97 5.97 -10.39
N THR A 335 -4.28 5.91 -10.65
CA THR A 335 -5.23 6.92 -10.14
C THR A 335 -5.17 7.08 -8.63
N ASN A 336 -5.14 5.97 -7.88
CA ASN A 336 -5.15 5.95 -6.43
C ASN A 336 -3.77 5.68 -5.79
N ASP A 337 -2.66 5.83 -6.53
CA ASP A 337 -1.32 5.60 -5.99
C ASP A 337 -0.97 6.61 -4.88
N PRO A 338 -0.73 6.16 -3.64
CA PRO A 338 -0.54 7.07 -2.50
C PRO A 338 0.79 7.84 -2.54
N ILE A 339 1.76 7.35 -3.32
CA ILE A 339 3.04 8.02 -3.53
C ILE A 339 2.91 8.84 -4.81
N TYR A 340 2.77 8.18 -5.94
CA TYR A 340 3.03 8.78 -7.25
C TYR A 340 1.87 9.60 -7.83
N SER A 341 0.68 9.50 -7.24
CA SER A 341 -0.52 10.27 -7.65
C SER A 341 -0.84 11.41 -6.69
N ASN A 342 0.06 11.72 -5.75
CA ASN A 342 -0.15 12.69 -4.69
C ASN A 342 0.27 14.11 -5.10
N ARG A 343 -0.72 14.96 -5.39
CA ARG A 343 -0.49 16.37 -5.81
C ARG A 343 0.05 17.25 -4.68
N ALA A 344 -0.18 16.92 -3.42
CA ALA A 344 0.40 17.67 -2.31
C ALA A 344 1.93 17.47 -2.23
N VAL A 345 2.39 16.29 -2.66
CA VAL A 345 3.82 15.94 -2.70
C VAL A 345 4.49 16.49 -3.96
N PHE A 346 3.93 16.19 -5.14
CA PHE A 346 4.57 16.43 -6.44
C PHE A 346 4.03 17.66 -7.20
N GLY A 347 3.09 18.40 -6.62
CA GLY A 347 2.43 19.52 -7.29
C GLY A 347 1.43 19.11 -8.39
N PRO A 348 0.89 20.07 -9.16
CA PRO A 348 -0.17 19.83 -10.13
C PRO A 348 0.25 18.93 -11.30
N ASN A 349 1.52 19.01 -11.70
CA ASN A 349 2.08 18.26 -12.84
C ASN A 349 2.49 16.82 -12.48
N LEU A 350 2.42 16.43 -11.20
CA LEU A 350 2.71 15.06 -10.72
C LEU A 350 4.06 14.50 -11.24
N ALA A 351 5.09 15.34 -11.32
CA ALA A 351 6.43 14.97 -11.83
C ALA A 351 6.46 14.42 -13.27
N LYS A 352 5.49 14.78 -14.13
CA LYS A 352 5.51 14.47 -15.57
C LYS A 352 6.84 14.95 -16.19
N ASN A 353 7.53 14.05 -16.89
CA ASN A 353 8.83 14.26 -17.52
C ASN A 353 9.95 14.77 -16.59
N GLU A 354 9.80 14.64 -15.27
CA GLU A 354 10.80 15.17 -14.31
C GLU A 354 11.92 14.15 -14.08
N SER A 355 13.09 14.42 -14.67
CA SER A 355 14.30 13.61 -14.55
C SER A 355 15.39 14.22 -13.66
N THR A 356 15.19 15.45 -13.16
CA THR A 356 16.15 16.18 -12.31
C THR A 356 15.96 15.87 -10.82
N GLY A 357 17.04 15.93 -10.04
CA GLY A 357 17.06 15.59 -8.62
C GLY A 357 16.78 16.74 -7.65
N GLU A 358 16.54 17.96 -8.15
CA GLU A 358 16.51 19.19 -7.34
C GLU A 358 15.47 19.16 -6.21
N ASN A 359 14.30 18.55 -6.46
CA ASN A 359 13.20 18.52 -5.50
C ASN A 359 13.18 17.26 -4.61
N ASP A 360 14.17 16.37 -4.72
CA ASP A 360 14.12 15.04 -4.08
C ASP A 360 14.07 15.13 -2.55
N GLU A 361 14.84 16.05 -1.95
CA GLU A 361 14.84 16.24 -0.50
C GLU A 361 13.49 16.75 0.02
N GLU A 362 12.89 17.71 -0.68
CA GLU A 362 11.58 18.27 -0.34
C GLU A 362 10.47 17.22 -0.48
N ILE A 363 10.48 16.46 -1.58
CA ILE A 363 9.53 15.36 -1.82
C ILE A 363 9.65 14.30 -0.71
N VAL A 364 10.88 13.92 -0.34
CA VAL A 364 11.12 12.98 0.75
C VAL A 364 10.63 13.54 2.09
N ALA A 365 10.80 14.83 2.35
CA ALA A 365 10.29 15.48 3.56
C ALA A 365 8.75 15.45 3.61
N LYS A 366 8.07 15.80 2.52
CA LYS A 366 6.61 15.73 2.40
C LYS A 366 6.07 14.31 2.58
N LEU A 367 6.69 13.32 1.93
CA LEU A 367 6.31 11.90 2.07
C LEU A 367 6.49 11.36 3.49
N LYS A 368 7.44 11.89 4.28
CA LYS A 368 7.61 11.48 5.68
C LYS A 368 6.46 11.92 6.59
N LEU A 369 5.68 12.91 6.19
CA LEU A 369 4.52 13.42 6.94
C LEU A 369 3.24 12.60 6.67
N ILE A 370 3.15 12.03 5.47
CA ILE A 370 2.04 11.15 5.07
C ILE A 370 2.04 9.86 5.90
N GLY A 371 0.90 9.50 6.47
CA GLY A 371 0.70 8.39 7.40
C GLY A 371 1.11 8.68 8.84
N LYS A 372 1.70 9.85 9.13
CA LYS A 372 1.99 10.33 10.50
C LYS A 372 1.00 11.39 10.93
N THR A 373 1.02 12.53 10.23
CA THR A 373 0.20 13.71 10.50
C THR A 373 -0.85 13.94 9.43
N GLU A 374 -0.65 13.40 8.22
CA GLU A 374 -1.51 13.61 7.06
C GLU A 374 -1.93 12.28 6.42
N VAL A 375 -3.08 12.24 5.75
CA VAL A 375 -3.54 11.10 4.95
C VAL A 375 -3.09 11.30 3.50
N ALA A 376 -2.81 10.21 2.77
CA ALA A 376 -2.49 10.29 1.35
C ALA A 376 -3.69 10.88 0.57
N SER A 377 -3.47 11.98 -0.16
CA SER A 377 -4.51 12.68 -0.92
C SER A 377 -4.81 12.06 -2.29
N SER A 378 -4.47 10.78 -2.51
CA SER A 378 -4.66 10.08 -3.79
C SER A 378 -6.12 9.70 -4.09
N LEU A 379 -7.09 10.37 -3.44
CA LEU A 379 -8.50 10.08 -3.53
C LEU A 379 -8.97 10.08 -5.00
N SER A 380 -9.62 8.99 -5.38
CA SER A 380 -10.28 8.88 -6.68
C SER A 380 -11.46 9.83 -6.78
N TYR A 381 -11.88 10.18 -8.01
CA TYR A 381 -13.04 11.06 -8.27
C TYR A 381 -14.28 10.70 -7.45
N GLU A 382 -14.62 9.41 -7.32
CA GLU A 382 -15.79 8.94 -6.56
C GLU A 382 -15.63 9.16 -5.05
N GLN A 383 -14.42 9.00 -4.52
CA GLN A 383 -14.11 9.25 -3.11
C GLN A 383 -14.01 10.74 -2.81
N GLU A 384 -13.52 11.54 -3.76
CA GLU A 384 -13.61 12.99 -3.69
C GLU A 384 -15.06 13.47 -3.71
N GLN A 385 -15.95 12.86 -4.51
CA GLN A 385 -17.38 13.18 -4.51
C GLN A 385 -18.03 12.79 -3.20
N LEU A 386 -17.77 11.58 -2.67
CA LEU A 386 -18.26 11.16 -1.35
C LEU A 386 -17.73 12.07 -0.23
N ALA A 387 -16.43 12.40 -0.24
CA ALA A 387 -15.84 13.30 0.75
C ALA A 387 -16.44 14.71 0.65
N LYS A 388 -16.66 15.24 -0.56
CA LYS A 388 -17.34 16.53 -0.77
C LYS A 388 -18.80 16.49 -0.33
N LEU A 389 -19.50 15.38 -0.55
CA LEU A 389 -20.89 15.20 -0.11
C LEU A 389 -20.97 15.16 1.43
N VAL A 390 -20.03 14.45 2.06
CA VAL A 390 -19.91 14.39 3.53
C VAL A 390 -19.55 15.75 4.10
N ASP A 391 -18.57 16.47 3.52
CA ASP A 391 -18.20 17.83 3.93
C ASP A 391 -19.34 18.84 3.71
N GLN A 392 -20.13 18.70 2.62
CA GLN A 392 -21.33 19.51 2.40
C GLN A 392 -22.43 19.21 3.44
N THR A 393 -22.56 17.95 3.84
CA THR A 393 -23.49 17.54 4.91
C THR A 393 -23.01 18.05 6.27
N GLN A 394 -21.69 18.14 6.50
CA GLN A 394 -21.06 18.72 7.70
C GLN A 394 -21.26 20.24 7.82
N GLN A 395 -21.48 20.96 6.71
CA GLN A 395 -21.66 22.42 6.70
C GLN A 395 -23.13 22.87 6.80
N MET A 396 -24.10 21.96 6.83
CA MET A 396 -25.50 22.32 7.05
C MET A 396 -25.75 22.65 8.52
N THR A 397 -26.12 23.89 8.80
CA THR A 397 -26.58 24.31 10.12
C THR A 397 -28.00 23.81 10.40
N VAL A 398 -28.34 23.62 11.69
CA VAL A 398 -29.70 23.26 12.17
C VAL A 398 -30.78 24.16 11.56
N SER A 399 -30.46 25.44 11.34
CA SER A 399 -31.36 26.42 10.71
C SER A 399 -31.64 26.20 9.22
N ALA A 400 -30.78 25.46 8.50
CA ALA A 400 -31.02 25.06 7.11
C ALA A 400 -31.87 23.79 7.01
N ALA A 401 -31.70 22.85 7.94
CA ALA A 401 -32.53 21.64 8.04
C ALA A 401 -33.96 21.94 8.50
N VAL A 402 -34.12 22.86 9.46
CA VAL A 402 -35.44 23.32 9.94
C VAL A 402 -36.21 24.06 8.83
N LYS A 403 -35.55 24.93 8.04
CA LYS A 403 -36.18 25.61 6.89
C LYS A 403 -36.70 24.65 5.81
N LEU A 404 -36.06 23.49 5.62
CA LEU A 404 -36.54 22.45 4.70
C LEU A 404 -37.75 21.68 5.27
N SER A 405 -37.82 21.52 6.59
CA SER A 405 -38.98 20.91 7.28
C SER A 405 -40.19 21.85 7.40
N GLU A 406 -39.95 23.16 7.48
CA GLU A 406 -40.99 24.20 7.49
C GLU A 406 -41.52 24.47 6.08
N ALA A 407 -40.66 24.40 5.05
CA ALA A 407 -41.07 24.50 3.65
C ALA A 407 -41.91 23.30 3.16
N SER A 408 -41.98 22.22 3.94
CA SER A 408 -42.82 21.04 3.66
C SER A 408 -44.17 21.06 4.39
N GLN A 409 -44.49 22.12 5.13
CA GLN A 409 -45.82 22.38 5.69
C GLN A 409 -46.59 23.36 4.81
N SER A 410 -47.06 22.87 3.67
CA SER A 410 -48.16 23.47 2.91
C SER A 410 -49.08 22.33 2.46
N PRO A 411 -50.41 22.50 2.49
CA PRO A 411 -51.34 21.39 2.44
C PRO A 411 -51.28 20.67 1.09
N ARG A 412 -51.24 19.33 1.13
CA ARG A 412 -51.35 18.45 -0.05
C ARG A 412 -52.55 18.84 -0.92
N PRO A 413 -52.41 18.67 -2.24
CA PRO A 413 -53.31 17.78 -2.95
C PRO A 413 -52.54 16.64 -3.64
N THR A 414 -52.97 15.43 -3.28
CA THR A 414 -53.10 14.19 -4.08
C THR A 414 -52.27 13.98 -5.36
N GLU A 415 -51.60 12.81 -5.34
CA GLU A 415 -51.18 11.94 -6.45
C GLU A 415 -49.76 12.10 -7.07
N SER A 416 -49.04 10.96 -7.04
CA SER A 416 -47.76 10.61 -7.67
C SER A 416 -46.46 11.27 -7.16
N GLY A 417 -45.82 10.63 -6.16
CA GLY A 417 -44.42 10.90 -5.78
C GLY A 417 -43.41 9.99 -6.50
N PRO A 418 -42.15 10.42 -6.72
CA PRO A 418 -41.14 9.66 -7.44
C PRO A 418 -40.56 8.51 -6.61
N TYR A 419 -40.37 7.39 -7.29
CA TYR A 419 -39.80 6.13 -6.80
C TYR A 419 -38.40 6.30 -6.17
N PHE A 420 -38.29 6.19 -4.85
CA PHE A 420 -37.05 5.75 -4.21
C PHE A 420 -37.01 4.21 -4.25
N LYS A 421 -36.05 3.64 -4.98
CA LYS A 421 -35.78 2.20 -4.91
C LYS A 421 -35.05 1.90 -3.59
N PRO A 422 -35.51 0.94 -2.76
CA PRO A 422 -34.76 0.50 -1.59
C PRO A 422 -33.47 -0.22 -1.99
N LEU A 423 -32.44 -0.09 -1.15
CA LEU A 423 -31.14 -0.74 -1.32
C LEU A 423 -31.26 -2.27 -1.26
N PRO A 424 -30.38 -3.03 -1.96
CA PRO A 424 -30.45 -4.49 -2.01
C PRO A 424 -30.26 -5.14 -0.65
N THR A 425 -31.00 -6.21 -0.40
CA THR A 425 -30.97 -6.99 0.84
C THR A 425 -29.58 -7.63 1.03
N GLY A 426 -28.87 -7.19 2.08
CA GLY A 426 -27.46 -7.55 2.35
C GLY A 426 -26.64 -6.41 2.99
N THR A 427 -27.17 -5.19 3.00
CA THR A 427 -26.63 -4.10 3.84
C THR A 427 -26.86 -4.44 5.32
N LEU A 428 -25.79 -4.70 6.06
CA LEU A 428 -25.84 -5.02 7.48
C LEU A 428 -26.55 -3.90 8.24
N HIS A 429 -27.58 -4.31 9.00
CA HIS A 429 -28.51 -3.48 9.75
C HIS A 429 -27.81 -2.36 10.54
N ALA A 430 -28.12 -1.11 10.19
CA ALA A 430 -28.20 -0.08 11.22
C ALA A 430 -29.28 -0.54 12.20
N GLY A 431 -28.90 -0.73 13.46
CA GLY A 431 -29.83 -1.14 14.51
C GLY A 431 -31.07 -0.26 14.49
N SER A 432 -32.24 -0.88 14.60
CA SER A 432 -33.53 -0.19 14.65
C SER A 432 -33.47 0.92 15.71
N LEU A 433 -33.80 2.14 15.30
CA LEU A 433 -34.03 3.25 16.23
C LEU A 433 -35.11 2.80 17.24
N PRO A 434 -34.90 3.00 18.55
CA PRO A 434 -35.94 2.67 19.52
C PRO A 434 -37.08 3.67 19.35
N THR A 435 -38.27 3.16 19.00
CA THR A 435 -39.50 3.92 19.07
C THR A 435 -39.89 4.07 20.54
N THR A 436 -39.52 5.18 21.17
CA THR A 436 -40.08 5.57 22.47
C THR A 436 -41.06 6.73 22.25
N ASN A 437 -42.36 6.43 22.35
CA ASN A 437 -43.39 7.45 22.43
C ASN A 437 -43.17 8.30 23.70
N GLY A 438 -42.89 9.59 23.53
CA GLY A 438 -43.03 10.61 24.58
C GLY A 438 -41.79 10.93 25.42
N GLY A 439 -40.63 11.15 24.81
CA GLY A 439 -39.40 11.59 25.49
C GLY A 439 -39.02 13.06 25.23
N ASP A 440 -38.34 13.66 26.21
CA ASP A 440 -37.78 15.02 26.20
C ASP A 440 -36.91 15.28 24.95
N PRO A 441 -37.21 16.31 24.12
CA PRO A 441 -36.50 16.59 22.87
C PRO A 441 -34.99 16.85 23.05
N ASP A 442 -34.55 17.28 24.23
CA ASP A 442 -33.12 17.48 24.52
C ASP A 442 -32.36 16.15 24.67
N ALA A 443 -33.03 15.08 25.12
CA ALA A 443 -32.44 13.75 25.24
C ALA A 443 -32.31 13.04 23.88
N GLU A 444 -33.29 13.22 22.99
CA GLU A 444 -33.21 12.76 21.59
C GLU A 444 -32.13 13.52 20.80
N TYR A 445 -32.01 14.84 21.01
CA TYR A 445 -30.94 15.64 20.42
C TYR A 445 -29.55 15.20 20.90
N GLY A 446 -29.39 14.97 22.22
CA GLY A 446 -28.15 14.46 22.79
C GLY A 446 -27.75 13.08 22.25
N ALA A 447 -28.72 12.18 22.02
CA ALA A 447 -28.49 10.88 21.40
C ALA A 447 -28.09 11.00 19.92
N PHE A 448 -28.69 11.94 19.18
CA PHE A 448 -28.37 12.20 17.78
C PHE A 448 -26.99 12.83 17.60
N VAL A 449 -26.62 13.81 18.46
CA VAL A 449 -25.28 14.42 18.49
C VAL A 449 -24.24 13.38 18.85
N LYS A 450 -24.49 12.52 19.85
CA LYS A 450 -23.57 11.44 20.21
C LYS A 450 -23.40 10.42 19.08
N ALA A 451 -24.49 10.00 18.42
CA ALA A 451 -24.43 9.10 17.28
C ALA A 451 -23.71 9.75 16.07
N HIS A 452 -23.91 11.05 15.87
CA HIS A 452 -23.19 11.83 14.86
C HIS A 452 -21.70 11.93 15.18
N ASP A 453 -21.33 12.25 16.42
CA ASP A 453 -19.94 12.34 16.87
C ASP A 453 -19.25 10.97 16.81
N GLU A 454 -19.93 9.89 17.17
CA GLU A 454 -19.44 8.52 17.03
C GLU A 454 -19.25 8.15 15.55
N MET A 455 -20.19 8.53 14.68
CA MET A 455 -20.09 8.33 13.22
C MET A 455 -18.97 9.17 12.60
N VAL A 456 -18.76 10.40 13.08
CA VAL A 456 -17.70 11.30 12.63
C VAL A 456 -16.34 10.82 13.15
N ALA A 457 -16.26 10.32 14.37
CA ALA A 457 -15.05 9.71 14.93
C ALA A 457 -14.70 8.42 14.17
N ASP A 458 -15.68 7.57 13.88
CA ASP A 458 -15.54 6.35 13.09
C ASP A 458 -15.14 6.67 11.64
N TYR A 459 -15.73 7.69 11.02
CA TYR A 459 -15.33 8.21 9.70
C TYR A 459 -13.89 8.76 9.71
N ASN A 460 -13.53 9.58 10.69
CA ASN A 460 -12.19 10.14 10.83
C ASN A 460 -11.12 9.08 11.18
N LYS A 461 -11.52 7.99 11.85
CA LYS A 461 -10.71 6.80 12.09
C LYS A 461 -10.52 5.99 10.81
N ARG A 462 -11.53 5.94 9.92
CA ARG A 462 -11.50 5.23 8.63
C ARG A 462 -10.94 6.06 7.46
N LYS A 463 -10.69 7.37 7.66
CA LYS A 463 -10.19 8.29 6.63
C LYS A 463 -8.81 7.87 6.10
N GLY A 464 -8.03 7.12 6.89
CA GLY A 464 -6.79 6.46 6.48
C GLY A 464 -5.91 6.10 7.68
N GLU A 465 -4.86 5.30 7.46
CA GLU A 465 -3.87 4.91 8.48
C GLU A 465 -3.06 6.13 8.92
N LYS A 466 -3.29 6.59 10.16
CA LYS A 466 -2.56 7.69 10.80
C LYS A 466 -2.37 7.41 12.28
N MET A 467 -1.45 8.12 12.92
CA MET A 467 -1.29 8.02 14.37
C MET A 467 -2.54 8.56 15.08
N THR A 468 -3.10 7.78 15.99
CA THR A 468 -4.34 8.14 16.72
C THR A 468 -4.08 9.05 17.93
N GLY A 469 -2.83 9.09 18.41
CA GLY A 469 -2.47 9.68 19.70
C GLY A 469 -2.65 8.71 20.88
N GLU A 470 -3.37 7.59 20.67
CA GLU A 470 -3.47 6.52 21.66
C GLU A 470 -2.16 5.73 21.75
N LYS A 471 -1.94 5.10 22.90
CA LYS A 471 -0.75 4.29 23.17
C LYS A 471 -1.14 2.94 23.72
N CYS A 472 -0.36 1.91 23.39
CA CYS A 472 -0.54 0.58 23.94
C CYS A 472 -0.32 0.60 25.47
N SER A 473 -1.28 0.06 26.23
CA SER A 473 -1.20 -0.05 27.70
C SER A 473 -0.04 -0.90 28.22
N ILE A 474 0.52 -1.79 27.37
CA ILE A 474 1.61 -2.70 27.75
C ILE A 474 2.98 -2.08 27.46
N CYS A 475 3.16 -1.40 26.32
CA CYS A 475 4.47 -1.00 25.83
C CYS A 475 4.58 0.47 25.42
N ASP A 476 3.55 1.28 25.67
CA ASP A 476 3.45 2.71 25.34
C ASP A 476 3.65 3.03 23.83
N THR A 477 3.62 2.01 22.98
CA THR A 477 3.76 2.19 21.52
C THR A 477 2.56 2.96 20.99
N PRO A 478 2.77 4.05 20.22
CA PRO A 478 1.67 4.76 19.58
C PRO A 478 0.89 3.85 18.63
N LEU A 479 -0.44 3.93 18.72
CA LEU A 479 -1.36 3.13 17.91
C LEU A 479 -1.79 3.92 16.66
N TYR A 480 -2.00 3.17 15.58
CA TYR A 480 -2.46 3.70 14.30
C TYR A 480 -3.94 3.39 14.11
N SER A 481 -4.64 4.25 13.39
CA SER A 481 -6.00 3.97 12.93
C SER A 481 -6.00 2.87 11.87
N ASP A 482 -7.16 2.29 11.64
CA ASP A 482 -7.32 1.29 10.59
C ASP A 482 -7.12 1.93 9.20
N PRO A 483 -6.51 1.20 8.26
CA PRO A 483 -6.37 1.67 6.89
C PRO A 483 -7.75 1.77 6.25
N GLY A 484 -7.96 2.83 5.48
CA GLY A 484 -9.15 2.95 4.64
C GLY A 484 -9.13 1.94 3.48
N PRO A 485 -10.28 1.58 2.88
CA PRO A 485 -10.31 0.68 1.72
C PRO A 485 -9.42 1.13 0.56
N HIS A 486 -9.24 2.44 0.40
CA HIS A 486 -8.40 3.05 -0.64
C HIS A 486 -6.89 2.89 -0.40
N GLU A 487 -6.47 2.56 0.82
CA GLU A 487 -5.07 2.32 1.20
C GLU A 487 -4.71 0.83 1.25
N LEU A 488 -5.70 -0.04 1.06
CA LEU A 488 -5.52 -1.48 0.96
C LEU A 488 -5.13 -1.92 -0.44
N GLY A 489 -5.13 -1.04 -1.44
CA GLY A 489 -4.69 -1.42 -2.78
C GLY A 489 -4.54 -0.25 -3.73
N ILE A 490 -3.78 -0.48 -4.79
CA ILE A 490 -3.71 0.42 -5.95
C ILE A 490 -4.33 -0.25 -7.16
N TYR A 491 -4.75 0.55 -8.15
CA TYR A 491 -5.22 0.06 -9.44
C TYR A 491 -4.06 -0.39 -10.32
N LEU A 492 -3.32 -1.39 -9.83
CA LEU A 492 -2.28 -2.12 -10.52
C LEU A 492 -2.42 -3.60 -10.15
N HIS A 493 -2.50 -4.44 -11.16
CA HIS A 493 -2.70 -5.87 -10.99
C HIS A 493 -1.78 -6.66 -11.93
N ALA A 494 -1.05 -7.63 -11.39
CA ALA A 494 -0.25 -8.57 -12.17
C ALA A 494 -1.18 -9.61 -12.79
N LEU A 495 -1.52 -9.39 -14.06
CA LEU A 495 -2.58 -10.12 -14.76
C LEU A 495 -2.13 -11.52 -15.16
N SER A 496 -0.91 -11.66 -15.68
CA SER A 496 -0.39 -12.97 -16.07
C SER A 496 1.12 -13.03 -16.12
N TYR A 497 1.62 -14.25 -15.97
CA TYR A 497 2.99 -14.62 -16.28
C TYR A 497 2.95 -15.77 -17.28
N ALA A 498 3.80 -15.72 -18.28
CA ALA A 498 3.96 -16.78 -19.27
C ALA A 498 5.43 -16.97 -19.57
N ASP A 499 5.85 -18.20 -19.79
CA ASP A 499 7.19 -18.46 -20.30
C ASP A 499 7.23 -18.10 -21.80
N VAL A 500 8.33 -17.47 -22.22
CA VAL A 500 8.49 -16.92 -23.57
C VAL A 500 8.68 -18.05 -24.60
N ALA A 501 9.12 -19.23 -24.17
CA ALA A 501 9.19 -20.41 -25.04
C ALA A 501 7.77 -20.89 -25.41
N GLU A 502 7.49 -20.99 -26.69
CA GLU A 502 6.19 -21.41 -27.22
C GLU A 502 5.76 -22.79 -26.67
N GLY A 503 4.52 -22.90 -26.16
CA GLY A 503 3.95 -24.16 -25.66
C GLY A 503 4.32 -24.58 -24.23
N SER A 504 4.99 -23.73 -23.45
CA SER A 504 5.52 -24.06 -22.11
C SER A 504 4.46 -24.01 -20.99
N TRP A 505 4.03 -22.82 -20.57
CA TRP A 505 2.94 -22.62 -19.59
C TRP A 505 2.56 -21.13 -19.51
N SER A 506 1.33 -20.86 -19.08
CA SER A 506 0.86 -19.52 -18.74
C SER A 506 -0.10 -19.58 -17.56
N TYR A 507 0.08 -18.67 -16.60
CA TYR A 507 -0.84 -18.51 -15.48
C TYR A 507 -1.41 -17.10 -15.47
N ARG A 508 -2.71 -17.02 -15.26
CA ARG A 508 -3.49 -15.79 -15.39
C ARG A 508 -4.51 -15.69 -14.28
N SER A 509 -4.65 -14.50 -13.72
CA SER A 509 -5.69 -14.15 -12.77
C SER A 509 -6.95 -13.65 -13.50
N PRO A 510 -8.11 -13.66 -12.83
CA PRO A 510 -9.28 -12.92 -13.30
C PRO A 510 -8.98 -11.42 -13.39
N VAL A 511 -9.56 -10.75 -14.39
CA VAL A 511 -9.48 -9.29 -14.51
C VAL A 511 -10.13 -8.64 -13.27
N PRO A 512 -9.45 -7.67 -12.62
CA PRO A 512 -10.02 -7.02 -11.44
C PRO A 512 -11.24 -6.16 -11.81
N LEU A 513 -12.24 -6.11 -10.92
CA LEU A 513 -13.50 -5.40 -11.15
C LEU A 513 -13.29 -3.92 -11.54
N TRP A 514 -12.30 -3.24 -10.97
CA TRP A 514 -12.00 -1.84 -11.28
C TRP A 514 -11.46 -1.61 -12.70
N ALA A 515 -11.06 -2.67 -13.41
CA ALA A 515 -10.59 -2.60 -14.79
C ALA A 515 -11.69 -2.89 -15.82
N LEU A 516 -12.85 -3.38 -15.38
CA LEU A 516 -14.02 -3.61 -16.23
C LEU A 516 -14.68 -2.29 -16.63
N PRO A 517 -15.41 -2.24 -17.76
CA PRO A 517 -16.21 -1.08 -18.12
C PRO A 517 -17.23 -0.71 -17.04
N PRO A 518 -17.42 0.60 -16.78
CA PRO A 518 -18.59 1.08 -16.05
C PRO A 518 -19.89 0.70 -16.74
N ASP A 519 -20.98 0.67 -15.97
CA ASP A 519 -22.32 0.40 -16.49
C ASP A 519 -22.68 1.33 -17.66
N GLY A 520 -23.03 0.73 -18.80
CA GLY A 520 -23.41 1.46 -20.02
C GLY A 520 -22.24 2.06 -20.81
N CYS A 521 -20.99 1.76 -20.46
CA CYS A 521 -19.82 2.08 -21.27
C CYS A 521 -19.27 0.84 -21.95
N ASP A 522 -18.79 0.99 -23.19
CA ASP A 522 -18.02 -0.06 -23.86
C ASP A 522 -16.61 -0.15 -23.28
N GLY A 523 -16.08 -1.36 -23.16
CA GLY A 523 -14.80 -1.63 -22.51
C GLY A 523 -14.36 -3.07 -22.59
N PRO A 524 -13.11 -3.38 -22.21
CA PRO A 524 -12.63 -4.75 -22.12
C PRO A 524 -13.37 -5.50 -21.00
N SER A 525 -14.21 -6.48 -21.37
CA SER A 525 -14.81 -7.44 -20.44
C SER A 525 -13.84 -8.55 -20.03
N ASP A 526 -12.83 -8.80 -20.87
CA ASP A 526 -11.62 -9.57 -20.58
C ASP A 526 -10.42 -8.89 -21.26
N ILE A 527 -9.22 -9.14 -20.76
CA ILE A 527 -7.99 -8.58 -21.30
C ILE A 527 -7.16 -9.74 -21.83
N GLY A 528 -7.22 -10.03 -23.13
CA GLY A 528 -6.45 -11.13 -23.71
C GLY A 528 -4.93 -11.00 -23.52
N ALA A 529 -4.20 -12.04 -23.92
CA ALA A 529 -2.75 -12.01 -23.96
C ALA A 529 -2.22 -10.82 -24.79
N TRP A 530 -1.07 -10.28 -24.41
CA TRP A 530 -0.43 -9.24 -25.21
C TRP A 530 -0.16 -9.73 -26.64
N GLN A 531 -0.77 -9.05 -27.61
CA GLN A 531 -0.59 -9.33 -29.04
C GLN A 531 0.51 -8.43 -29.60
N TYR A 532 1.61 -9.03 -30.03
CA TYR A 532 2.72 -8.35 -30.71
C TYR A 532 2.36 -8.04 -32.15
N ARG A 533 2.67 -6.84 -32.63
CA ARG A 533 2.44 -6.46 -34.04
C ARG A 533 3.64 -6.73 -34.98
N GLY A 534 4.67 -7.44 -34.50
CA GLY A 534 5.76 -8.02 -35.31
C GLY A 534 7.04 -7.16 -35.40
N ASP A 535 6.93 -5.88 -35.07
CA ASP A 535 7.96 -4.84 -34.95
C ASP A 535 8.39 -4.59 -33.50
N GLU A 536 7.57 -5.00 -32.54
CA GLU A 536 7.87 -5.03 -31.11
C GLU A 536 9.04 -6.00 -30.83
N VAL A 537 10.28 -5.55 -31.06
CA VAL A 537 11.47 -6.31 -30.65
C VAL A 537 11.41 -6.42 -29.13
N LEU A 538 11.09 -7.63 -28.68
CA LEU A 538 11.34 -8.13 -27.35
C LEU A 538 12.85 -8.18 -27.14
N ASP A 539 13.49 -7.01 -27.07
CA ASP A 539 14.83 -6.88 -26.54
C ASP A 539 14.70 -7.04 -25.03
N ILE A 540 14.42 -8.27 -24.65
CA ILE A 540 14.22 -8.63 -23.26
C ILE A 540 15.57 -8.54 -22.55
N GLY A 541 16.71 -8.61 -23.25
CA GLY A 541 18.07 -8.34 -22.76
C GLY A 541 18.50 -9.22 -21.57
N ASP A 542 19.76 -9.64 -21.48
CA ASP A 542 20.23 -10.34 -20.28
C ASP A 542 20.67 -9.32 -19.22
N GLU A 543 20.14 -9.40 -17.99
CA GLU A 543 20.63 -8.59 -16.86
C GLU A 543 22.15 -8.70 -16.65
N ARG A 544 22.74 -9.87 -16.96
CA ARG A 544 24.18 -10.10 -16.88
C ARG A 544 24.94 -9.41 -17.99
N GLU A 545 24.38 -9.30 -19.19
CA GLU A 545 24.99 -8.54 -20.28
C GLU A 545 24.89 -7.04 -20.06
N ASP A 546 23.74 -6.54 -19.60
CA ASP A 546 23.56 -5.15 -19.17
C ASP A 546 24.60 -4.77 -18.09
N ALA A 547 24.85 -5.66 -17.13
CA ALA A 547 25.86 -5.47 -16.09
C ALA A 547 27.29 -5.47 -16.64
N LYS A 548 27.63 -6.43 -17.53
CA LYS A 548 28.94 -6.48 -18.20
C LYS A 548 29.20 -5.24 -19.06
N VAL A 549 28.19 -4.76 -19.78
CA VAL A 549 28.27 -3.54 -20.59
C VAL A 549 28.50 -2.32 -19.69
N LYS A 550 27.79 -2.21 -18.56
CA LYS A 550 28.04 -1.14 -17.57
C LYS A 550 29.44 -1.19 -16.96
N ASP A 551 29.92 -2.38 -16.57
CA ASP A 551 31.27 -2.53 -16.04
C ASP A 551 32.32 -2.15 -17.10
N ARG A 552 32.10 -2.52 -18.37
CA ARG A 552 32.98 -2.16 -19.47
C ARG A 552 32.97 -0.64 -19.75
N ILE A 553 31.80 0.00 -19.73
CA ILE A 553 31.66 1.45 -19.88
C ILE A 553 32.30 2.19 -18.69
N GLY A 554 32.08 1.72 -17.46
CA GLY A 554 32.74 2.28 -16.27
C GLY A 554 34.25 2.16 -16.33
N LEU A 555 34.76 1.02 -16.81
CA LEU A 555 36.19 0.81 -17.04
C LEU A 555 36.74 1.74 -18.13
N MET A 556 35.99 1.99 -19.19
CA MET A 556 36.39 2.89 -20.29
C MET A 556 36.35 4.37 -19.88
N LYS A 557 35.37 4.80 -19.07
CA LYS A 557 35.34 6.15 -18.46
C LYS A 557 36.50 6.36 -17.48
N ASN A 558 36.79 5.38 -16.62
CA ASN A 558 37.95 5.42 -15.72
C ASN A 558 39.29 5.46 -16.47
N LYS A 559 39.32 4.98 -17.72
CA LYS A 559 40.49 5.05 -18.62
C LYS A 559 40.50 6.29 -19.53
N GLY A 560 39.53 7.20 -19.40
CA GLY A 560 39.43 8.41 -20.24
C GLY A 560 39.19 8.12 -21.73
N GLN A 561 38.67 6.93 -22.07
CA GLN A 561 38.45 6.52 -23.47
C GLN A 561 37.11 6.99 -24.04
N ILE A 562 36.21 7.45 -23.17
CA ILE A 562 34.90 8.01 -23.50
C ILE A 562 34.52 8.97 -22.37
N GLU A 563 33.92 10.11 -22.71
CA GLU A 563 33.44 11.13 -21.76
C GLU A 563 32.21 10.67 -20.97
#